data_AF-L9LCJ5-F1
#
_entry.id   AF-L9LCJ5-F1
#
_cell.length_a   1.000
_cell.length_b   1.000
_cell.length_c   1.000
_cell.angle_alpha   90.00
_cell.angle_beta   90.00
_cell.angle_gamma   90.00
#
_symmetry.space_group_name_H-M   'P 1'
#
loop_
_entity.id
_entity.type
_entity.pdbx_description
1 polymer ?
#
loop_
_entity_poly.entity_id
_entity_poly.type
_entity_poly.pdbx_seq_one_letter_code
_entity_poly.pdbx_strand_id
1 'polypeptide(L)'
;MAELGLCMYQFECMIQEHLPELFVHFQSQSFHTSMYASSWFLTIFLTTFPLPIATRIFDIFMSEGLEIVFRVGLALLQMNQAELMQLDMEGMLQHFQKVIPHQFDGGPDKLIQAAYQVKYNSKKMKKLEKEYTTIKTKEMEEQVEIKRLRTENRLLKQRIETLEKGQVTRAQEAEENYLIKRELATIKQQSDEASAKLEQAESTIRKLQHQQQWHKCSSNYNEDFVLQLEKELVQARLSEAESQCALKEMQDKVLDIEKRNNSFPDENNVARLQEELIAVKLREAEAIMGLKELRQQVKDLEEHWQRHLARTTGRWKDPPKKNAMNELQDELMTIRLREAETQAEIREIKQRMMEMETQNQINSNHLRRAEQEVVSLQDKVQYLSAQNKGLLTQLSEAKRKQAEIECKNKEEVMAVRLREADSIAAVAELQQHIAELEIQVPYENSEVHVKIV
;
A
#
# COMPACT_ATOMS: atom_id res chain seq x y z
N MET A 1 -20.44 2.82 -24.94
CA MET A 1 -19.19 2.05 -25.20
C MET A 1 -19.26 0.60 -24.73
N ALA A 2 -19.90 0.28 -23.59
CA ALA A 2 -19.99 -1.11 -23.09
C ALA A 2 -20.69 -2.09 -24.05
N GLU A 3 -21.77 -1.66 -24.71
CA GLU A 3 -22.53 -2.51 -25.64
C GLU A 3 -21.76 -2.85 -26.93
N LEU A 4 -20.93 -1.92 -27.43
CA LEU A 4 -20.10 -2.19 -28.61
C LEU A 4 -19.05 -3.25 -28.32
N GLY A 5 -18.40 -3.17 -27.14
CA GLY A 5 -17.41 -4.17 -26.73
C GLY A 5 -18.00 -5.57 -26.61
N LEU A 6 -19.22 -5.68 -26.09
CA LEU A 6 -19.96 -6.94 -26.08
C LEU A 6 -20.25 -7.45 -27.50
N CYS A 7 -20.71 -6.57 -28.40
CA CYS A 7 -20.99 -6.96 -29.79
C CYS A 7 -19.73 -7.45 -30.50
N MET A 8 -18.58 -6.79 -30.30
CA MET A 8 -17.30 -7.22 -30.86
C MET A 8 -16.91 -8.61 -30.38
N TYR A 9 -17.03 -8.86 -29.07
CA TYR A 9 -16.71 -10.17 -28.49
C TYR A 9 -17.63 -11.26 -29.03
N GLN A 10 -18.94 -11.01 -29.08
CA GLN A 10 -19.91 -11.95 -29.64
C GLN A 10 -19.65 -12.24 -31.13
N PHE A 11 -19.32 -11.19 -31.90
CA PHE A 11 -19.03 -11.33 -33.33
C PHE A 11 -17.74 -12.10 -33.55
N GLU A 12 -16.70 -11.83 -32.77
CA GLU A 12 -15.44 -12.57 -32.80
C GLU A 12 -15.63 -14.06 -32.49
N CYS A 13 -16.45 -14.40 -31.49
CA CYS A 13 -16.83 -15.79 -31.22
C CYS A 13 -17.62 -16.44 -32.39
N MET A 14 -18.46 -15.67 -33.08
CA MET A 14 -19.16 -16.16 -34.27
C MET A 14 -18.19 -16.43 -35.43
N ILE A 15 -17.20 -15.56 -35.65
CA ILE A 15 -16.16 -15.76 -36.66
C ILE A 15 -15.32 -17.00 -36.31
N GLN A 16 -14.92 -17.16 -35.06
CA GLN A 16 -14.16 -18.32 -34.61
C GLN A 16 -14.91 -19.65 -34.86
N GLU A 17 -16.24 -19.66 -34.67
CA GLU A 17 -17.07 -20.85 -34.89
C GLU A 17 -17.34 -21.14 -36.36
N HIS A 18 -17.65 -20.11 -37.17
CA HIS A 18 -18.11 -20.29 -38.54
C HIS A 18 -17.00 -20.19 -39.58
N LEU A 19 -15.93 -19.46 -39.27
CA LEU A 19 -14.78 -19.18 -40.15
C LEU A 19 -13.46 -19.34 -39.38
N PRO A 20 -13.16 -20.53 -38.83
CA PRO A 20 -12.01 -20.74 -37.94
C PRO A 20 -10.66 -20.44 -38.61
N GLU A 21 -10.50 -20.74 -39.90
CA GLU A 21 -9.28 -20.43 -40.64
C GLU A 21 -9.06 -18.93 -40.79
N LEU A 22 -10.14 -18.19 -41.10
CA LEU A 22 -10.10 -16.73 -41.20
C LEU A 22 -9.83 -16.08 -39.84
N PHE A 23 -10.42 -16.62 -38.78
CA PHE A 23 -10.14 -16.18 -37.42
C PHE A 23 -8.66 -16.32 -37.06
N VAL A 24 -8.05 -17.48 -37.33
CA VAL A 24 -6.62 -17.70 -37.09
C VAL A 24 -5.76 -16.76 -37.93
N HIS A 25 -6.12 -16.53 -39.20
CA HIS A 25 -5.43 -15.56 -40.05
C HIS A 25 -5.49 -14.15 -39.47
N PHE A 26 -6.67 -13.67 -39.06
CA PHE A 26 -6.85 -12.37 -38.42
C PHE A 26 -5.98 -12.24 -37.16
N GLN A 27 -5.96 -13.27 -36.30
CA GLN A 27 -5.10 -13.27 -35.10
C GLN A 27 -3.61 -13.21 -35.47
N SER A 28 -3.16 -13.96 -36.49
CA SER A 28 -1.76 -13.95 -36.94
C SER A 28 -1.32 -12.58 -37.47
N GLN A 29 -2.24 -11.84 -38.09
CA GLN A 29 -2.02 -10.50 -38.62
C GLN A 29 -2.28 -9.39 -37.58
N SER A 30 -2.60 -9.73 -36.33
CA SER A 30 -3.05 -8.77 -35.30
C SER A 30 -4.19 -7.88 -35.77
N PHE A 31 -5.07 -8.41 -36.62
CA PHE A 31 -6.18 -7.70 -37.21
C PHE A 31 -7.43 -7.86 -36.35
N HIS A 32 -7.68 -6.89 -35.48
CA HIS A 32 -8.76 -6.97 -34.50
C HIS A 32 -10.11 -6.62 -35.12
N THR A 33 -11.17 -7.32 -34.67
CA THR A 33 -12.56 -7.10 -35.10
C THR A 33 -13.01 -5.65 -35.01
N SER A 34 -12.54 -4.92 -33.99
CA SER A 34 -12.84 -3.50 -33.79
C SER A 34 -12.31 -2.59 -34.91
N MET A 35 -11.28 -2.99 -35.66
CA MET A 35 -10.67 -2.18 -36.72
C MET A 35 -11.60 -2.00 -37.93
N TYR A 36 -12.39 -3.01 -38.27
CA TYR A 36 -13.27 -2.98 -39.44
C TYR A 36 -14.76 -2.98 -39.08
N ALA A 37 -15.16 -3.69 -38.01
CA ALA A 37 -16.57 -3.90 -37.69
C ALA A 37 -17.18 -2.81 -36.80
N SER A 38 -16.39 -1.92 -36.19
CA SER A 38 -16.94 -0.87 -35.30
C SER A 38 -18.00 -0.02 -35.98
N SER A 39 -17.77 0.39 -37.24
CA SER A 39 -18.74 1.16 -38.01
C SER A 39 -20.01 0.36 -38.32
N TRP A 40 -19.90 -0.95 -38.55
CA TRP A 40 -21.03 -1.81 -38.87
C TRP A 40 -22.04 -1.86 -37.74
N PHE A 41 -21.59 -2.05 -36.51
CA PHE A 41 -22.46 -2.10 -35.34
C PHE A 41 -22.96 -0.73 -34.89
N LEU A 42 -22.13 0.32 -34.98
CA LEU A 42 -22.52 1.67 -34.57
C LEU A 42 -23.49 2.34 -35.54
N THR A 43 -23.35 2.07 -36.84
CA THR A 43 -24.11 2.76 -37.89
C THR A 43 -25.05 1.84 -38.64
N ILE A 44 -25.11 0.54 -38.28
CA ILE A 44 -25.97 -0.44 -38.94
C ILE A 44 -25.66 -0.45 -40.46
N PHE A 45 -24.36 -0.43 -40.78
CA PHE A 45 -23.81 -0.32 -42.13
C PHE A 45 -24.19 0.92 -42.96
N LEU A 46 -24.88 1.91 -42.39
CA LEU A 46 -25.28 3.14 -43.09
C LEU A 46 -24.10 3.94 -43.66
N THR A 47 -22.92 3.84 -43.02
CA THR A 47 -21.69 4.49 -43.50
C THR A 47 -20.80 3.57 -44.35
N THR A 48 -21.19 2.31 -44.53
CA THR A 48 -20.39 1.30 -45.23
C THR A 48 -20.91 1.04 -46.64
N PHE A 49 -22.23 0.97 -46.82
CA PHE A 49 -22.85 0.65 -48.10
C PHE A 49 -23.56 1.85 -48.75
N PRO A 50 -23.71 1.84 -50.09
CA PRO A 50 -24.65 2.72 -50.78
C PRO A 50 -26.08 2.63 -50.23
N LEU A 51 -26.81 3.74 -50.33
CA LEU A 51 -28.13 3.92 -49.72
C LEU A 51 -29.13 2.78 -49.97
N PRO A 52 -29.26 2.20 -51.19
CA PRO A 52 -30.23 1.12 -51.43
C PRO A 52 -29.98 -0.14 -50.57
N ILE A 53 -28.72 -0.46 -50.30
CA ILE A 53 -28.35 -1.63 -49.49
C ILE A 53 -28.45 -1.29 -48.01
N ALA A 54 -27.90 -0.14 -47.64
CA ALA A 54 -27.90 0.36 -46.28
C ALA A 54 -29.33 0.49 -45.70
N THR A 55 -30.25 1.08 -46.47
CA THR A 55 -31.67 1.21 -46.08
C THR A 55 -32.35 -0.15 -45.95
N ARG A 56 -32.08 -1.09 -46.85
CA ARG A 56 -32.66 -2.44 -46.76
C ARG A 56 -32.21 -3.18 -45.50
N ILE A 57 -30.92 -3.08 -45.13
CA ILE A 57 -30.40 -3.64 -43.88
C ILE A 57 -31.06 -2.93 -42.68
N PHE A 58 -31.19 -1.61 -42.73
CA PHE A 58 -31.79 -0.81 -41.68
C PHE A 58 -33.28 -1.14 -41.47
N ASP A 59 -34.06 -1.34 -42.53
CA ASP A 59 -35.46 -1.75 -42.46
C ASP A 59 -35.62 -3.09 -41.74
N ILE A 60 -34.76 -4.06 -42.06
CA ILE A 60 -34.76 -5.37 -41.39
C ILE A 60 -34.34 -5.21 -39.93
N PHE A 61 -33.34 -4.38 -39.64
CA PHE A 61 -32.94 -4.08 -38.27
C PHE A 61 -34.08 -3.50 -37.45
N MET A 62 -34.89 -2.61 -38.02
CA MET A 62 -36.06 -2.04 -37.34
C MET A 62 -37.14 -3.10 -37.03
N SER A 63 -37.22 -4.17 -37.83
CA SER A 63 -38.17 -5.27 -37.65
C SER A 63 -37.67 -6.39 -36.74
N GLU A 64 -36.41 -6.81 -36.90
CA GLU A 64 -35.83 -8.01 -36.29
C GLU A 64 -34.78 -7.70 -35.20
N GLY A 65 -34.36 -6.44 -35.10
CA GLY A 65 -33.34 -5.98 -34.16
C GLY A 65 -31.91 -6.26 -34.61
N LEU A 66 -30.98 -6.25 -33.66
CA LEU A 66 -29.53 -6.28 -33.90
C LEU A 66 -29.01 -7.59 -34.53
N GLU A 67 -29.80 -8.66 -34.49
CA GLU A 67 -29.44 -9.97 -35.06
C GLU A 67 -29.03 -9.87 -36.54
N ILE A 68 -29.71 -9.03 -37.33
CA ILE A 68 -29.38 -8.85 -38.75
C ILE A 68 -27.97 -8.29 -38.96
N VAL A 69 -27.47 -7.47 -38.04
CA VAL A 69 -26.13 -6.86 -38.15
C VAL A 69 -25.04 -7.93 -38.04
N PHE A 70 -25.20 -8.88 -37.11
CA PHE A 70 -24.31 -10.03 -36.99
C PHE A 70 -24.37 -10.94 -38.21
N ARG A 71 -25.58 -11.21 -38.72
CA ARG A 71 -25.80 -12.05 -39.91
C ARG A 71 -25.18 -11.44 -41.15
N VAL A 72 -25.40 -10.16 -41.41
CA VAL A 72 -24.79 -9.42 -42.53
C VAL A 72 -23.28 -9.38 -42.37
N GLY A 73 -22.76 -9.03 -41.19
CA GLY A 73 -21.33 -8.99 -40.94
C GLY A 73 -20.64 -10.33 -41.23
N LEU A 74 -21.23 -11.44 -40.77
CA LEU A 74 -20.65 -12.76 -41.00
C LEU A 74 -20.81 -13.22 -42.47
N ALA A 75 -21.92 -12.88 -43.12
CA ALA A 75 -22.12 -13.15 -44.54
C ALA A 75 -21.08 -12.41 -45.40
N LEU A 76 -20.76 -11.16 -45.08
CA LEU A 76 -19.70 -10.41 -45.77
C LEU A 76 -18.34 -11.10 -45.67
N LEU A 77 -17.99 -11.60 -44.47
CA LEU A 77 -16.77 -12.36 -44.26
C LEU A 77 -16.77 -13.69 -45.02
N GLN A 78 -17.88 -14.42 -45.03
CA GLN A 78 -18.02 -15.67 -45.79
C GLN A 78 -17.85 -15.45 -47.29
N MET A 79 -18.45 -14.39 -47.84
CA MET A 79 -18.37 -14.07 -49.26
C MET A 79 -16.96 -13.64 -49.70
N ASN A 80 -16.17 -13.07 -48.78
CA ASN A 80 -14.83 -12.53 -49.04
C ASN A 80 -13.69 -13.38 -48.47
N GLN A 81 -13.98 -14.55 -47.90
CA GLN A 81 -13.00 -15.35 -47.16
C GLN A 81 -11.76 -15.67 -48.01
N ALA A 82 -11.95 -16.13 -49.24
CA ALA A 82 -10.85 -16.54 -50.11
C ALA A 82 -9.88 -15.39 -50.45
N GLU A 83 -10.39 -14.17 -50.57
CA GLU A 83 -9.59 -12.97 -50.83
C GLU A 83 -8.91 -12.48 -49.54
N LEU A 84 -9.65 -12.42 -48.43
CA LEU A 84 -9.12 -11.97 -47.14
C LEU A 84 -7.98 -12.86 -46.62
N MET A 85 -8.02 -14.18 -46.87
CA MET A 85 -6.97 -15.12 -46.49
C MET A 85 -5.62 -14.86 -47.19
N GLN A 86 -5.61 -14.08 -48.27
CA GLN A 86 -4.40 -13.77 -49.04
C GLN A 86 -3.82 -12.39 -48.70
N LEU A 87 -4.51 -11.60 -47.89
CA LEU A 87 -4.16 -10.22 -47.58
C LEU A 87 -3.51 -10.12 -46.20
N ASP A 88 -2.60 -9.16 -46.06
CA ASP A 88 -2.07 -8.73 -44.77
C ASP A 88 -3.02 -7.73 -44.08
N MET A 89 -2.63 -7.23 -42.90
CA MET A 89 -3.45 -6.31 -42.11
C MET A 89 -3.92 -5.07 -42.90
N GLU A 90 -3.01 -4.41 -43.63
CA GLU A 90 -3.34 -3.22 -44.42
C GLU A 90 -4.21 -3.57 -45.63
N GLY A 91 -3.88 -4.66 -46.34
CA GLY A 91 -4.65 -5.15 -47.48
C GLY A 91 -6.10 -5.48 -47.10
N MET A 92 -6.31 -6.16 -45.97
CA MET A 92 -7.64 -6.47 -45.45
C MET A 92 -8.44 -5.19 -45.16
N LEU A 93 -7.82 -4.20 -44.51
CA LEU A 93 -8.48 -2.92 -44.21
C LEU A 93 -8.89 -2.18 -45.49
N GLN A 94 -8.00 -2.15 -46.50
CA GLN A 94 -8.31 -1.58 -47.81
C GLN A 94 -9.46 -2.33 -48.50
N HIS A 95 -9.49 -3.66 -48.39
CA HIS A 95 -10.55 -4.50 -48.95
C HIS A 95 -11.93 -4.16 -48.37
N PHE A 96 -12.02 -4.04 -47.04
CA PHE A 96 -13.25 -3.64 -46.35
C PHE A 96 -13.72 -2.23 -46.72
N GLN A 97 -12.81 -1.31 -46.98
CA GLN A 97 -13.14 0.10 -47.26
C GLN A 97 -13.46 0.36 -48.73
N LYS A 98 -12.78 -0.33 -49.66
CA LYS A 98 -12.84 0.00 -51.09
C LYS A 98 -13.56 -1.04 -51.93
N VAL A 99 -13.43 -2.32 -51.60
CA VAL A 99 -13.95 -3.40 -52.45
C VAL A 99 -15.36 -3.78 -52.00
N ILE A 100 -15.53 -4.14 -50.73
CA ILE A 100 -16.81 -4.63 -50.19
C ILE A 100 -18.00 -3.70 -50.45
N PRO A 101 -17.90 -2.35 -50.30
CA PRO A 101 -19.01 -1.44 -50.56
C PRO A 101 -19.59 -1.51 -51.98
N HIS A 102 -18.77 -1.87 -52.97
CA HIS A 102 -19.12 -1.89 -54.39
C HIS A 102 -19.45 -3.30 -54.91
N GLN A 103 -19.36 -4.34 -54.08
CA GLN A 103 -19.65 -5.73 -54.49
C GLN A 103 -21.14 -6.00 -54.77
N PHE A 104 -22.01 -5.06 -54.42
CA PHE A 104 -23.46 -5.25 -54.38
C PHE A 104 -24.22 -4.24 -55.26
N ASP A 105 -23.59 -3.70 -56.30
CA ASP A 105 -24.21 -2.73 -57.22
C ASP A 105 -25.48 -3.26 -57.90
N GLY A 106 -25.66 -4.58 -57.99
CA GLY A 106 -26.87 -5.25 -58.48
C GLY A 106 -28.06 -5.27 -57.51
N GLY A 107 -27.93 -4.68 -56.32
CA GLY A 107 -28.99 -4.58 -55.32
C GLY A 107 -28.75 -5.42 -54.05
N PRO A 108 -29.57 -5.22 -53.00
CA PRO A 108 -29.36 -5.82 -51.69
C PRO A 108 -29.65 -7.33 -51.62
N ASP A 109 -30.44 -7.88 -52.54
CA ASP A 109 -31.04 -9.21 -52.40
C ASP A 109 -30.01 -10.32 -52.21
N LYS A 110 -28.88 -10.26 -52.92
CA LYS A 110 -27.80 -11.25 -52.77
C LYS A 110 -27.20 -11.24 -51.37
N LEU A 111 -26.94 -10.05 -50.82
CA LEU A 111 -26.39 -9.89 -49.47
C LEU A 111 -27.39 -10.34 -48.41
N ILE A 112 -28.64 -9.90 -48.55
CA ILE A 112 -29.70 -10.24 -47.60
C ILE A 112 -29.97 -11.75 -47.61
N GLN A 113 -30.03 -12.37 -48.79
CA GLN A 113 -30.19 -13.82 -48.91
C GLN A 113 -29.04 -14.57 -48.22
N ALA A 114 -27.79 -14.13 -48.43
CA ALA A 114 -26.63 -14.71 -47.75
C ALA A 114 -26.71 -14.53 -46.22
N ALA A 115 -27.11 -13.35 -45.74
CA ALA A 115 -27.29 -13.08 -44.31
C ALA A 115 -28.34 -14.00 -43.65
N TYR A 116 -29.45 -14.32 -44.32
CA TYR A 116 -30.44 -15.25 -43.78
C TYR A 116 -29.96 -16.71 -43.77
N GLN A 117 -28.94 -17.09 -44.56
CA GLN A 117 -28.31 -18.41 -44.46
C GLN A 117 -27.38 -18.55 -43.25
N VAL A 118 -26.92 -17.44 -42.68
CA VAL A 118 -26.08 -17.45 -41.47
C VAL A 118 -26.90 -17.96 -40.30
N LYS A 119 -26.39 -18.94 -39.55
CA LYS A 119 -27.07 -19.44 -38.35
C LYS A 119 -26.79 -18.51 -37.17
N TYR A 120 -27.83 -17.87 -36.64
CA TYR A 120 -27.76 -17.09 -35.41
C TYR A 120 -28.44 -17.84 -34.26
N ASN A 121 -27.75 -18.00 -33.13
CA ASN A 121 -28.26 -18.70 -31.96
C ASN A 121 -28.44 -17.72 -30.79
N SER A 122 -29.66 -17.23 -30.59
CA SER A 122 -29.96 -16.24 -29.55
C SER A 122 -29.66 -16.74 -28.13
N LYS A 123 -29.76 -18.05 -27.86
CA LYS A 123 -29.38 -18.62 -26.54
C LYS A 123 -27.87 -18.55 -26.31
N LYS A 124 -27.08 -18.84 -27.35
CA LYS A 124 -25.61 -18.75 -27.29
C LYS A 124 -25.17 -17.29 -27.11
N MET A 125 -25.79 -16.35 -27.81
CA MET A 125 -25.47 -14.92 -27.69
C MET A 125 -25.70 -14.40 -26.26
N LYS A 126 -26.81 -14.80 -25.62
CA LYS A 126 -27.06 -14.51 -24.20
C LYS A 126 -26.05 -15.16 -23.25
N LYS A 127 -25.53 -16.35 -23.60
CA LYS A 127 -24.46 -17.00 -22.82
C LYS A 127 -23.15 -16.19 -22.93
N LEU A 128 -22.76 -15.80 -24.15
CA LEU A 128 -21.58 -14.98 -24.42
C LEU A 128 -21.67 -13.61 -23.73
N GLU A 129 -22.86 -13.03 -23.61
CA GLU A 129 -23.08 -11.79 -22.85
C GLU A 129 -22.75 -11.95 -21.37
N LYS A 130 -23.19 -13.04 -20.73
CA LYS A 130 -22.84 -13.34 -19.33
C LYS A 130 -21.35 -13.60 -19.17
N GLU A 131 -20.74 -14.31 -20.12
CA GLU A 131 -19.30 -14.57 -20.13
C GLU A 131 -18.50 -13.28 -20.25
N TYR A 132 -18.85 -12.42 -21.21
CA TYR A 132 -18.24 -11.10 -21.38
C TYR A 132 -18.37 -10.23 -20.12
N THR A 133 -19.55 -10.22 -19.49
CA THR A 133 -19.77 -9.49 -18.24
C THR A 133 -18.85 -10.02 -17.14
N THR A 134 -18.68 -11.34 -17.04
CA THR A 134 -17.78 -11.97 -16.06
C THR A 134 -16.32 -11.59 -16.32
N ILE A 135 -15.90 -11.60 -17.60
CA ILE A 135 -14.55 -11.19 -18.01
C ILE A 135 -14.32 -9.72 -17.61
N LYS A 136 -15.26 -8.82 -17.91
CA LYS A 136 -15.14 -7.40 -17.57
C LYS A 136 -15.15 -7.12 -16.08
N THR A 137 -15.92 -7.85 -15.29
CA THR A 137 -15.88 -7.75 -13.83
C THR A 137 -14.51 -8.18 -13.28
N LYS A 138 -13.98 -9.32 -13.75
CA LYS A 138 -12.64 -9.78 -13.35
C LYS A 138 -11.54 -8.81 -13.76
N GLU A 139 -11.55 -8.31 -14.99
CA GLU A 139 -10.60 -7.28 -15.45
C GLU A 139 -10.66 -6.03 -14.57
N MET A 140 -11.86 -5.60 -14.15
CA MET A 140 -12.02 -4.46 -13.25
C MET A 140 -11.42 -4.74 -11.87
N GLU A 141 -11.69 -5.91 -11.29
CA GLU A 141 -11.11 -6.36 -10.01
C GLU A 141 -9.57 -6.40 -10.07
N GLU A 142 -9.02 -6.97 -11.15
CA GLU A 142 -7.57 -6.99 -11.39
C GLU A 142 -6.99 -5.57 -11.52
N GLN A 143 -7.68 -4.66 -12.20
CA GLN A 143 -7.24 -3.26 -12.31
C GLN A 143 -7.26 -2.53 -10.96
N VAL A 144 -8.24 -2.83 -10.10
CA VAL A 144 -8.29 -2.30 -8.73
C VAL A 144 -7.11 -2.83 -7.92
N GLU A 145 -6.83 -4.13 -7.99
CA GLU A 145 -5.70 -4.74 -7.29
C GLU A 145 -4.35 -4.22 -7.79
N ILE A 146 -4.19 -4.05 -9.11
CA ILE A 146 -2.98 -3.44 -9.70
C ILE A 146 -2.78 -2.01 -9.16
N LYS A 147 -3.85 -1.21 -9.06
CA LYS A 147 -3.76 0.16 -8.49
C LYS A 147 -3.39 0.14 -7.01
N ARG A 148 -3.94 -0.79 -6.23
CA ARG A 148 -3.59 -0.99 -4.83
C ARG A 148 -2.11 -1.36 -4.68
N LEU A 149 -1.66 -2.39 -5.40
CA LEU A 149 -0.28 -2.86 -5.40
C LEU A 149 0.70 -1.78 -5.85
N ARG A 150 0.33 -0.94 -6.85
CA ARG A 150 1.15 0.21 -7.27
C ARG A 150 1.30 1.25 -6.16
N THR A 151 0.24 1.49 -5.39
CA THR A 151 0.25 2.44 -4.27
C THR A 151 1.11 1.91 -3.12
N GLU A 152 0.93 0.64 -2.77
CA GLU A 152 1.73 -0.03 -1.74
C GLU A 152 3.22 -0.08 -2.11
N ASN A 153 3.55 -0.45 -3.35
CA ASN A 153 4.92 -0.40 -3.84
C ASN A 153 5.54 1.00 -3.78
N ARG A 154 4.76 2.05 -4.02
CA ARG A 154 5.24 3.44 -3.88
C ARG A 154 5.58 3.75 -2.42
N LEU A 155 4.73 3.35 -1.48
CA LEU A 155 4.97 3.56 -0.04
C LEU A 155 6.17 2.75 0.46
N LEU A 156 6.30 1.50 0.03
CA LEU A 156 7.45 0.66 0.36
C LEU A 156 8.75 1.26 -0.16
N LYS A 157 8.77 1.79 -1.39
CA LYS A 157 9.94 2.52 -1.92
C LYS A 157 10.30 3.74 -1.07
N GLN A 158 9.33 4.54 -0.65
CA GLN A 158 9.57 5.69 0.25
C GLN A 158 10.12 5.23 1.61
N ARG A 159 9.63 4.11 2.13
CA ARG A 159 10.11 3.54 3.39
C ARG A 159 11.55 3.07 3.28
N ILE A 160 11.90 2.37 2.20
CA ILE A 160 13.27 1.95 1.90
C ILE A 160 14.19 3.18 1.84
N GLU A 161 13.83 4.20 1.08
CA GLU A 161 14.63 5.43 0.96
C GLU A 161 14.86 6.12 2.32
N THR A 162 13.83 6.14 3.18
CA THR A 162 13.94 6.71 4.53
C THR A 162 14.88 5.88 5.42
N LEU A 163 14.80 4.56 5.33
CA LEU A 163 15.66 3.65 6.07
C LEU A 163 17.12 3.76 5.60
N GLU A 164 17.36 3.86 4.30
CA GLU A 164 18.68 4.06 3.71
C GLU A 164 19.31 5.38 4.19
N LYS A 165 18.55 6.49 4.16
CA LYS A 165 19.01 7.77 4.73
C LYS A 165 19.37 7.63 6.21
N GLY A 166 18.53 6.98 7.00
CA GLY A 166 18.80 6.74 8.42
C GLY A 166 20.02 5.85 8.67
N GLN A 167 20.29 4.87 7.81
CA GLN A 167 21.52 4.06 7.91
C GLN A 167 22.77 4.89 7.61
N VAL A 168 22.73 5.76 6.60
CA VAL A 168 23.83 6.69 6.29
C VAL A 168 24.10 7.62 7.47
N THR A 169 23.06 8.20 8.06
CA THR A 169 23.21 9.08 9.23
C THR A 169 23.85 8.35 10.42
N ARG A 170 23.41 7.13 10.74
CA ARG A 170 24.02 6.34 11.83
C ARG A 170 25.48 5.99 11.55
N ALA A 171 25.84 5.72 10.30
CA ALA A 171 27.22 5.46 9.93
C ALA A 171 28.11 6.71 10.13
N GLN A 172 27.60 7.88 9.72
CA GLN A 172 28.28 9.16 9.95
C GLN A 172 28.46 9.46 11.45
N GLU A 173 27.40 9.30 12.25
CA GLU A 173 27.45 9.47 13.70
C GLU A 173 28.47 8.52 14.36
N ALA A 174 28.59 7.28 13.87
CA ALA A 174 29.56 6.33 14.38
C ALA A 174 31.00 6.74 14.05
N GLU A 175 31.23 7.30 12.86
CA GLU A 175 32.54 7.81 12.44
C GLU A 175 32.95 9.05 13.26
N GLU A 176 32.05 10.01 13.45
CA GLU A 176 32.27 11.17 14.32
C GLU A 176 32.55 10.76 15.77
N ASN A 177 31.76 9.83 16.33
CA ASN A 177 32.00 9.30 17.67
C ASN A 177 33.36 8.63 17.81
N TYR A 178 33.83 7.93 16.77
CA TYR A 178 35.16 7.35 16.75
C TYR A 178 36.25 8.43 16.74
N LEU A 179 36.07 9.50 15.95
CA LEU A 179 36.98 10.63 15.90
C LEU A 179 37.09 11.33 17.26
N ILE A 180 35.95 11.66 17.88
CA ILE A 180 35.88 12.31 19.20
C ILE A 180 36.57 11.45 20.26
N LYS A 181 36.32 10.13 20.27
CA LYS A 181 37.00 9.21 21.22
C LYS A 181 38.52 9.24 21.06
N ARG A 182 39.01 9.31 19.83
CA ARG A 182 40.45 9.39 19.54
C ARG A 182 41.05 10.73 19.98
N GLU A 183 40.36 11.83 19.74
CA GLU A 183 40.80 13.16 20.20
C GLU A 183 40.81 13.24 21.73
N LEU A 184 39.77 12.75 22.39
CA LEU A 184 39.70 12.66 23.85
C LEU A 184 40.86 11.86 24.44
N ALA A 185 41.20 10.71 23.85
CA ALA A 185 42.34 9.91 24.28
C ALA A 185 43.67 10.70 24.16
N THR A 186 43.81 11.48 23.09
CA THR A 186 44.99 12.33 22.84
C THR A 186 45.10 13.45 23.88
N ILE A 187 44.00 14.18 24.12
CA ILE A 187 43.94 15.26 25.12
C ILE A 187 44.22 14.70 26.52
N LYS A 188 43.66 13.53 26.84
CA LYS A 188 43.90 12.88 28.13
C LYS A 188 45.38 12.55 28.33
N GLN A 189 46.05 11.99 27.32
CA GLN A 189 47.49 11.75 27.37
C GLN A 189 48.28 13.05 27.58
N GLN A 190 47.93 14.14 26.88
CA GLN A 190 48.58 15.43 27.05
C GLN A 190 48.36 16.01 28.46
N SER A 191 47.16 15.84 29.02
CA SER A 191 46.84 16.22 30.39
C SER A 191 47.67 15.44 31.40
N ASP A 192 47.80 14.12 31.22
CA ASP A 192 48.62 13.27 32.09
C ASP A 192 50.11 13.68 32.02
N GLU A 193 50.62 13.97 30.83
CA GLU A 193 51.99 14.49 30.63
C GLU A 193 52.19 15.88 31.27
N ALA A 194 51.21 16.77 31.16
CA ALA A 194 51.24 18.09 31.79
C ALA A 194 51.23 17.98 33.32
N SER A 195 50.39 17.11 33.87
CA SER A 195 50.35 16.79 35.31
C SER A 195 51.68 16.22 35.80
N ALA A 196 52.30 15.30 35.05
CA ALA A 196 53.61 14.76 35.41
C ALA A 196 54.71 15.83 35.40
N LYS A 197 54.68 16.75 34.42
CA LYS A 197 55.59 17.91 34.38
C LYS A 197 55.35 18.86 35.54
N LEU A 198 54.09 19.07 35.93
CA LEU A 198 53.72 19.88 37.09
C LEU A 198 54.25 19.26 38.38
N GLU A 199 54.04 17.96 38.62
CA GLU A 199 54.61 17.24 39.77
C GLU A 199 56.13 17.34 39.80
N GLN A 200 56.78 17.22 38.63
CA GLN A 200 58.22 17.38 38.52
C GLN A 200 58.66 18.81 38.89
N ALA A 201 57.96 19.83 38.40
CA ALA A 201 58.20 21.23 38.75
C ALA A 201 57.99 21.48 40.25
N GLU A 202 56.90 20.97 40.83
CA GLU A 202 56.63 21.04 42.26
C GLU A 202 57.70 20.35 43.10
N SER A 203 58.17 19.17 42.69
CA SER A 203 59.26 18.48 43.38
C SER A 203 60.55 19.30 43.35
N THR A 204 60.77 20.03 42.26
CA THR A 204 61.92 20.92 42.08
C THR A 204 61.76 22.16 42.94
N ILE A 205 60.57 22.76 42.99
CA ILE A 205 60.23 23.86 43.91
C ILE A 205 60.41 23.42 45.36
N ARG A 206 59.94 22.22 45.76
CA ARG A 206 60.16 21.68 47.12
C ARG A 206 61.65 21.53 47.44
N LYS A 207 62.47 21.06 46.49
CA LYS A 207 63.94 20.99 46.65
C LYS A 207 64.57 22.38 46.80
N LEU A 208 64.12 23.35 46.00
CA LEU A 208 64.56 24.75 46.07
C LEU A 208 64.10 25.44 47.36
N GLN A 209 62.89 25.14 47.85
CA GLN A 209 62.37 25.59 49.15
C GLN A 209 63.15 24.95 50.31
N HIS A 210 63.54 23.68 50.20
CA HIS A 210 64.41 23.03 51.18
C HIS A 210 65.85 23.59 51.16
N GLN A 211 66.34 24.01 49.98
CA GLN A 211 67.56 24.81 49.86
C GLN A 211 67.41 26.21 50.46
N GLN A 212 66.25 26.86 50.30
CA GLN A 212 65.92 28.11 50.99
C GLN A 212 65.76 27.93 52.50
N GLN A 213 65.49 26.71 52.99
CA GLN A 213 65.42 26.44 54.43
C GLN A 213 66.79 26.50 55.13
N TRP A 214 67.90 26.47 54.39
CA TRP A 214 69.24 26.86 54.88
C TRP A 214 69.47 28.38 54.91
N HIS A 215 68.56 29.16 54.33
CA HIS A 215 68.52 30.62 54.38
C HIS A 215 67.20 31.11 54.99
N LYS A 216 67.10 30.97 56.31
CA LYS A 216 66.61 32.01 57.24
C LYS A 216 65.21 32.64 56.98
N CYS A 217 64.31 32.28 57.90
CA CYS A 217 63.24 33.11 58.49
C CYS A 217 62.00 33.52 57.67
N SER A 218 60.87 33.58 58.42
CA SER A 218 59.60 34.27 58.16
C SER A 218 58.71 33.65 57.06
N SER A 219 57.37 33.67 57.11
CA SER A 219 56.34 34.06 58.09
C SER A 219 54.99 33.72 57.40
N ASN A 220 53.98 33.33 58.18
CA ASN A 220 52.53 33.38 57.92
C ASN A 220 51.88 32.60 56.75
N TYR A 221 50.81 31.85 57.11
CA TYR A 221 49.79 31.31 56.21
C TYR A 221 48.83 32.43 55.75
N ASN A 222 48.42 32.42 54.47
CA ASN A 222 47.51 33.40 53.86
C ASN A 222 46.16 32.78 53.43
N GLU A 223 45.12 33.62 53.42
CA GLU A 223 43.72 33.38 53.02
C GLU A 223 43.53 32.72 51.64
N ASP A 224 44.48 32.87 50.71
CA ASP A 224 44.39 32.34 49.35
C ASP A 224 44.29 30.81 49.29
N PHE A 225 44.85 30.09 50.28
CA PHE A 225 44.75 28.63 50.35
C PHE A 225 43.34 28.16 50.70
N VAL A 226 42.63 28.94 51.52
CA VAL A 226 41.23 28.66 51.90
C VAL A 226 40.30 28.94 50.71
N LEU A 227 40.54 30.04 49.97
CA LEU A 227 39.82 30.38 48.74
C LEU A 227 40.02 29.35 47.62
N GLN A 228 41.22 28.76 47.52
CA GLN A 228 41.50 27.69 46.58
C GLN A 228 40.70 26.42 46.89
N LEU A 229 40.61 26.04 48.17
CA LEU A 229 39.82 24.89 48.63
C LEU A 229 38.30 25.11 48.44
N GLU A 230 37.80 26.32 48.65
CA GLU A 230 36.39 26.66 48.36
C GLU A 230 36.06 26.55 46.86
N LYS A 231 36.96 27.00 45.98
CA LYS A 231 36.79 26.83 44.53
C LYS A 231 36.76 25.36 44.12
N GLU A 232 37.64 24.54 44.68
CA GLU A 232 37.68 23.10 44.39
C GLU A 232 36.40 22.38 44.86
N LEU A 233 35.83 22.78 46.00
CA LEU A 233 34.57 22.24 46.50
C LEU A 233 33.38 22.58 45.58
N VAL A 234 33.33 23.82 45.08
CA VAL A 234 32.28 24.27 44.15
C VAL A 234 32.40 23.54 42.80
N GLN A 235 33.63 23.36 42.30
CA GLN A 235 33.90 22.60 41.07
C GLN A 235 33.46 21.13 41.21
N ALA A 236 33.72 20.51 42.36
CA ALA A 236 33.29 19.14 42.65
C ALA A 236 31.76 18.99 42.71
N ARG A 237 31.06 19.95 43.33
CA ARG A 237 29.59 19.98 43.40
C ARG A 237 28.93 20.15 42.03
N LEU A 238 29.54 20.94 41.14
CA LEU A 238 29.05 21.14 39.78
C LEU A 238 29.17 19.87 38.94
N SER A 239 30.33 19.21 39.01
CA SER A 239 30.58 17.93 38.33
C SER A 239 29.65 16.81 38.81
N GLU A 240 29.36 16.78 40.12
CA GLU A 240 28.37 15.85 40.68
C GLU A 240 26.95 16.09 40.11
N ALA A 241 26.51 17.34 40.00
CA ALA A 241 25.21 17.69 39.43
C ALA A 241 25.08 17.32 37.94
N GLU A 242 26.14 17.52 37.16
CA GLU A 242 26.21 17.13 35.75
C GLU A 242 26.10 15.60 35.58
N SER A 243 26.80 14.84 36.42
CA SER A 243 26.73 13.37 36.39
C SER A 243 25.34 12.83 36.76
N GLN A 244 24.63 13.48 37.68
CA GLN A 244 23.27 13.11 38.08
C GLN A 244 22.23 13.38 36.97
N CYS A 245 22.39 14.47 36.21
CA CYS A 245 21.53 14.75 35.06
C CYS A 245 21.70 13.69 33.96
N ALA A 246 22.94 13.32 33.64
CA ALA A 246 23.23 12.27 32.65
C ALA A 246 22.64 10.91 33.05
N LEU A 247 22.65 10.57 34.33
CA LEU A 247 22.12 9.31 34.86
C LEU A 247 20.60 9.24 34.71
N LYS A 248 19.89 10.36 34.95
CA LYS A 248 18.44 10.46 34.78
C LYS A 248 18.00 10.31 33.32
N GLU A 249 18.71 10.94 32.39
CA GLU A 249 18.46 10.77 30.95
C GLU A 249 18.66 9.32 30.47
N MET A 250 19.64 8.61 31.05
CA MET A 250 19.90 7.22 30.71
C MET A 250 18.79 6.30 31.23
N GLN A 251 18.24 6.56 32.42
CA GLN A 251 17.11 5.82 32.99
C GLN A 251 15.83 6.00 32.16
N ASP A 252 15.55 7.23 31.71
CA ASP A 252 14.38 7.50 30.85
C ASP A 252 14.47 6.77 29.50
N LYS A 253 15.68 6.68 28.92
CA LYS A 253 15.92 5.90 27.69
C LYS A 253 15.71 4.40 27.87
N VAL A 254 16.07 3.83 29.03
CA VAL A 254 15.84 2.41 29.33
C VAL A 254 14.35 2.10 29.42
N LEU A 255 13.58 2.94 30.13
CA LEU A 255 12.12 2.80 30.24
C LEU A 255 11.42 2.86 28.87
N ASP A 256 11.89 3.73 27.97
CA ASP A 256 11.36 3.84 26.62
C ASP A 256 11.70 2.62 25.74
N ILE A 257 12.85 1.98 25.97
CA ILE A 257 13.23 0.73 25.29
C ILE A 257 12.41 -0.45 25.82
N GLU A 258 12.20 -0.55 27.13
CA GLU A 258 11.37 -1.59 27.75
C GLU A 258 9.91 -1.52 27.28
N LYS A 259 9.33 -0.32 27.19
CA LYS A 259 8.00 -0.12 26.60
C LYS A 259 7.93 -0.56 25.14
N ARG A 260 9.01 -0.39 24.37
CA ARG A 260 9.08 -0.77 22.97
C ARG A 260 9.25 -2.29 22.80
N ASN A 261 9.93 -2.97 23.72
CA ASN A 261 10.11 -4.42 23.70
C ASN A 261 8.82 -5.20 24.04
N ASN A 262 7.91 -4.65 24.85
CA ASN A 262 6.60 -5.24 25.13
C ASN A 262 5.60 -5.16 23.96
N SER A 263 6.02 -4.71 22.77
CA SER A 263 5.14 -4.51 21.60
C SER A 263 5.35 -5.50 20.45
N PHE A 264 6.06 -6.62 20.67
CA PHE A 264 6.24 -7.73 19.71
C PHE A 264 5.51 -9.01 20.16
N PRO A 265 5.20 -9.95 19.24
CA PRO A 265 3.85 -10.40 18.93
C PRO A 265 3.20 -11.26 20.03
N ASP A 266 1.94 -10.90 20.29
CA ASP A 266 0.93 -11.49 21.17
C ASP A 266 0.98 -13.03 21.25
N GLU A 267 1.33 -13.57 22.43
CA GLU A 267 1.32 -15.02 22.73
C GLU A 267 -0.03 -15.67 22.37
N ASN A 268 -1.12 -14.90 22.34
CA ASN A 268 -2.44 -15.37 21.91
C ASN A 268 -2.50 -15.79 20.43
N ASN A 269 -1.69 -15.19 19.56
CA ASN A 269 -1.64 -15.58 18.15
C ASN A 269 -0.94 -16.93 17.97
N VAL A 270 0.05 -17.23 18.80
CA VAL A 270 0.75 -18.53 18.76
C VAL A 270 -0.16 -19.64 19.29
N ALA A 271 -0.88 -19.39 20.40
CA ALA A 271 -1.85 -20.34 20.93
C ALA A 271 -3.01 -20.63 19.95
N ARG A 272 -3.55 -19.60 19.27
CA ARG A 272 -4.60 -19.78 18.26
C ARG A 272 -4.13 -20.54 17.02
N LEU A 273 -2.92 -20.30 16.55
CA LEU A 273 -2.35 -21.05 15.43
C LEU A 273 -2.11 -22.52 15.78
N GLN A 274 -1.80 -22.83 17.06
CA GLN A 274 -1.71 -24.20 17.55
C GLN A 274 -3.08 -24.89 17.59
N GLU A 275 -4.15 -24.20 18.01
CA GLU A 275 -5.51 -24.73 17.97
C GLU A 275 -6.00 -24.99 16.52
N GLU A 276 -5.74 -24.06 15.60
CA GLU A 276 -6.08 -24.23 14.17
C GLU A 276 -5.35 -25.43 13.55
N LEU A 277 -4.07 -25.62 13.89
CA LEU A 277 -3.29 -26.77 13.44
C LEU A 277 -3.85 -28.11 13.94
N ILE A 278 -4.29 -28.18 15.21
CA ILE A 278 -4.91 -29.37 15.78
C ILE A 278 -6.23 -29.70 15.06
N ALA A 279 -7.05 -28.68 14.77
CA ALA A 279 -8.32 -28.85 14.04
C ALA A 279 -8.12 -29.31 12.59
N VAL A 280 -7.04 -28.90 11.92
CA VAL A 280 -6.68 -29.41 10.58
C VAL A 280 -6.25 -30.87 10.65
N LYS A 281 -5.43 -31.26 11.63
CA LYS A 281 -4.97 -32.65 11.78
C LYS A 281 -6.09 -33.64 12.10
N LEU A 282 -7.07 -33.24 12.91
CA LEU A 282 -8.25 -34.09 13.20
C LEU A 282 -9.07 -34.35 11.92
N ARG A 283 -9.29 -33.34 11.09
CA ARG A 283 -10.03 -33.48 9.82
C ARG A 283 -9.30 -34.36 8.80
N GLU A 284 -7.97 -34.26 8.73
CA GLU A 284 -7.15 -35.13 7.88
C GLU A 284 -7.29 -36.61 8.30
N ALA A 285 -7.28 -36.87 9.62
CA ALA A 285 -7.47 -38.22 10.15
C ALA A 285 -8.86 -38.80 9.80
N GLU A 286 -9.92 -37.99 9.91
CA GLU A 286 -11.29 -38.38 9.53
C GLU A 286 -11.41 -38.71 8.03
N ALA A 287 -10.81 -37.89 7.16
CA ALA A 287 -10.78 -38.15 5.71
C ALA A 287 -10.03 -39.45 5.37
N ILE A 288 -8.90 -39.71 6.04
CA ILE A 288 -8.14 -40.95 5.88
C ILE A 288 -8.95 -42.17 6.34
N MET A 289 -9.72 -42.06 7.43
CA MET A 289 -10.61 -43.14 7.88
C MET A 289 -11.73 -43.40 6.87
N GLY A 290 -12.40 -42.37 6.36
CA GLY A 290 -13.45 -42.51 5.35
C GLY A 290 -12.94 -43.17 4.05
N LEU A 291 -11.71 -42.84 3.62
CA LEU A 291 -11.06 -43.50 2.50
C LEU A 291 -10.78 -44.99 2.74
N LYS A 292 -10.40 -45.36 3.97
CA LYS A 292 -10.19 -46.78 4.34
C LYS A 292 -11.50 -47.55 4.34
N GLU A 293 -12.58 -46.98 4.85
CA GLU A 293 -13.92 -47.58 4.82
C GLU A 293 -14.40 -47.80 3.39
N LEU A 294 -14.20 -46.82 2.50
CA LEU A 294 -14.57 -46.94 1.09
C LEU A 294 -13.81 -48.07 0.39
N ARG A 295 -12.50 -48.18 0.64
CA ARG A 295 -11.67 -49.28 0.11
C ARG A 295 -12.14 -50.64 0.61
N GLN A 296 -12.56 -50.72 1.88
CA GLN A 296 -13.11 -51.97 2.44
C GLN A 296 -14.45 -52.32 1.79
N GLN A 297 -15.36 -51.35 1.58
CA GLN A 297 -16.63 -51.58 0.90
C GLN A 297 -16.45 -52.07 -0.54
N VAL A 298 -15.50 -51.49 -1.29
CA VAL A 298 -15.17 -51.95 -2.64
C VAL A 298 -14.66 -53.40 -2.62
N LYS A 299 -13.74 -53.72 -1.69
CA LYS A 299 -13.22 -55.07 -1.52
C LYS A 299 -14.33 -56.08 -1.17
N ASP A 300 -15.23 -55.71 -0.26
CA ASP A 300 -16.35 -56.56 0.11
C ASP A 300 -17.26 -56.82 -1.10
N LEU A 301 -17.57 -55.79 -1.90
CA LEU A 301 -18.36 -55.93 -3.13
C LEU A 301 -17.67 -56.82 -4.17
N GLU A 302 -16.36 -56.69 -4.36
CA GLU A 302 -15.57 -57.57 -5.24
C GLU A 302 -15.62 -59.02 -4.77
N GLU A 303 -15.47 -59.28 -3.47
CA GLU A 303 -15.57 -60.64 -2.94
C GLU A 303 -16.99 -61.22 -3.08
N HIS A 304 -18.03 -60.41 -2.89
CA HIS A 304 -19.42 -60.82 -3.13
C HIS A 304 -19.66 -61.15 -4.60
N TRP A 305 -19.10 -60.36 -5.51
CA TRP A 305 -19.17 -60.61 -6.95
C TRP A 305 -18.43 -61.87 -7.36
N GLN A 306 -17.22 -62.10 -6.84
CA GLN A 306 -16.48 -63.34 -7.09
C GLN A 306 -17.21 -64.58 -6.52
N ARG A 307 -17.79 -64.49 -5.32
CA ARG A 307 -18.63 -65.55 -4.75
C ARG A 307 -19.90 -65.80 -5.58
N HIS A 308 -20.48 -64.76 -6.17
CA HIS A 308 -21.63 -64.89 -7.06
C HIS A 308 -21.24 -65.61 -8.36
N LEU A 309 -20.17 -65.18 -9.02
CA LEU A 309 -19.61 -65.81 -10.23
C LEU A 309 -19.27 -67.29 -10.01
N ALA A 310 -18.66 -67.64 -8.88
CA ALA A 310 -18.34 -69.02 -8.53
C ALA A 310 -19.59 -69.90 -8.33
N ARG A 311 -20.73 -69.31 -7.94
CA ARG A 311 -22.01 -70.01 -7.76
C ARG A 311 -22.80 -70.15 -9.07
N THR A 312 -22.69 -69.19 -9.98
CA THR A 312 -23.46 -69.16 -11.24
C THR A 312 -22.78 -69.87 -12.41
N THR A 313 -21.46 -70.05 -12.39
CA THR A 313 -20.70 -70.66 -13.51
C THR A 313 -20.76 -72.19 -13.60
N GLY A 314 -21.33 -72.88 -12.60
CA GLY A 314 -21.16 -74.32 -12.49
C GLY A 314 -22.40 -75.11 -12.15
N ARG A 315 -23.58 -74.89 -12.77
CA ARG A 315 -24.64 -75.92 -12.79
C ARG A 315 -25.87 -75.60 -13.70
N TRP A 316 -26.07 -76.46 -14.70
CA TRP A 316 -27.29 -76.74 -15.52
C TRP A 316 -27.60 -75.87 -16.76
N LYS A 317 -27.82 -76.58 -17.88
CA LYS A 317 -28.50 -76.13 -19.11
C LYS A 317 -29.94 -75.79 -18.76
N ASP A 318 -30.48 -74.69 -19.28
CA ASP A 318 -31.81 -74.22 -18.86
C ASP A 318 -32.70 -73.67 -20.01
N PRO A 319 -34.03 -73.61 -19.77
CA PRO A 319 -35.11 -73.53 -20.77
C PRO A 319 -35.56 -72.07 -21.09
N PRO A 320 -36.53 -71.85 -22.00
CA PRO A 320 -36.88 -70.51 -22.49
C PRO A 320 -37.42 -69.50 -21.46
N LYS A 321 -37.88 -69.93 -20.26
CA LYS A 321 -38.16 -69.01 -19.14
C LYS A 321 -36.90 -68.28 -18.62
N LYS A 322 -35.71 -68.79 -18.94
CA LYS A 322 -34.42 -68.17 -18.59
C LYS A 322 -34.14 -66.91 -19.41
N ASN A 323 -34.74 -66.71 -20.59
CA ASN A 323 -34.56 -65.47 -21.36
C ASN A 323 -35.20 -64.28 -20.66
N ALA A 324 -36.46 -64.41 -20.23
CA ALA A 324 -37.12 -63.38 -19.43
C ALA A 324 -36.41 -63.17 -18.07
N MET A 325 -35.89 -64.24 -17.45
CA MET A 325 -35.11 -64.11 -16.22
C MET A 325 -33.75 -63.41 -16.44
N ASN A 326 -33.07 -63.70 -17.55
CA ASN A 326 -31.81 -63.06 -17.91
C ASN A 326 -32.04 -61.58 -18.30
N GLU A 327 -33.10 -61.28 -19.05
CA GLU A 327 -33.50 -59.91 -19.38
C GLU A 327 -33.83 -59.10 -18.13
N LEU A 328 -34.61 -59.67 -17.19
CA LEU A 328 -34.88 -59.05 -15.89
C LEU A 328 -33.61 -58.91 -15.04
N GLN A 329 -32.66 -59.83 -15.17
CA GLN A 329 -31.38 -59.78 -14.47
C GLN A 329 -30.46 -58.69 -15.05
N ASP A 330 -30.46 -58.50 -16.37
CA ASP A 330 -29.73 -57.44 -17.06
C ASP A 330 -30.35 -56.06 -16.80
N GLU A 331 -31.68 -55.96 -16.78
CA GLU A 331 -32.40 -54.75 -16.36
C GLU A 331 -32.11 -54.42 -14.89
N LEU A 332 -32.14 -55.41 -14.00
CA LEU A 332 -31.79 -55.22 -12.59
C LEU A 332 -30.33 -54.78 -12.41
N MET A 333 -29.40 -55.33 -13.17
CA MET A 333 -27.99 -54.94 -13.16
C MET A 333 -27.83 -53.50 -13.66
N THR A 334 -28.53 -53.13 -14.74
CA THR A 334 -28.53 -51.78 -15.31
C THR A 334 -29.10 -50.76 -14.32
N ILE A 335 -30.20 -51.09 -13.64
CA ILE A 335 -30.78 -50.24 -12.59
C ILE A 335 -29.82 -50.09 -11.40
N ARG A 336 -29.16 -51.18 -10.98
CA ARG A 336 -28.17 -51.14 -9.88
C ARG A 336 -26.93 -50.31 -10.22
N LEU A 337 -26.44 -50.38 -11.45
CA LEU A 337 -25.34 -49.54 -11.92
C LEU A 337 -25.73 -48.06 -11.90
N ARG A 338 -26.92 -47.74 -12.40
CA ARG A 338 -27.46 -46.37 -12.38
C ARG A 338 -27.75 -45.85 -10.96
N GLU A 339 -28.20 -46.73 -10.06
CA GLU A 339 -28.35 -46.41 -8.64
C GLU A 339 -26.99 -46.17 -7.99
N ALA A 340 -25.97 -46.98 -8.29
CA ALA A 340 -24.62 -46.78 -7.78
C ALA A 340 -23.99 -45.47 -8.30
N GLU A 341 -24.20 -45.13 -9.58
CA GLU A 341 -23.76 -43.87 -10.18
C GLU A 341 -24.42 -42.67 -9.50
N THR A 342 -25.75 -42.67 -9.36
CA THR A 342 -26.47 -41.58 -8.68
C THR A 342 -26.10 -41.47 -7.19
N GLN A 343 -25.84 -42.59 -6.51
CA GLN A 343 -25.32 -42.57 -5.14
C GLN A 343 -23.88 -42.03 -5.03
N ALA A 344 -23.05 -42.25 -6.05
CA ALA A 344 -21.71 -41.66 -6.12
C ALA A 344 -21.80 -40.14 -6.35
N GLU A 345 -22.66 -39.70 -7.28
CA GLU A 345 -22.93 -38.28 -7.55
C GLU A 345 -23.47 -37.56 -6.30
N ILE A 346 -24.42 -38.15 -5.57
CA ILE A 346 -24.95 -37.59 -4.32
C ILE A 346 -23.84 -37.44 -3.28
N ARG A 347 -22.91 -38.39 -3.19
CA ARG A 347 -21.78 -38.32 -2.25
C ARG A 347 -20.77 -37.26 -2.65
N GLU A 348 -20.45 -37.13 -3.94
CA GLU A 348 -19.58 -36.07 -4.47
C GLU A 348 -20.16 -34.68 -4.22
N ILE A 349 -21.48 -34.52 -4.42
CA ILE A 349 -22.19 -33.26 -4.13
C ILE A 349 -22.15 -32.96 -2.62
N LYS A 350 -22.36 -33.95 -1.75
CA LYS A 350 -22.25 -33.78 -0.29
C LYS A 350 -20.84 -33.38 0.14
N GLN A 351 -19.81 -33.96 -0.47
CA GLN A 351 -18.42 -33.58 -0.21
C GLN A 351 -18.17 -32.12 -0.62
N ARG A 352 -18.56 -31.73 -1.84
CA ARG A 352 -18.45 -30.34 -2.31
C ARG A 352 -19.22 -29.36 -1.41
N MET A 353 -20.39 -29.77 -0.91
CA MET A 353 -21.18 -28.97 0.02
C MET A 353 -20.42 -28.73 1.34
N MET A 354 -19.82 -29.77 1.92
CA MET A 354 -18.98 -29.64 3.13
C MET A 354 -17.75 -28.77 2.88
N GLU A 355 -17.06 -28.93 1.74
CA GLU A 355 -15.93 -28.07 1.34
C GLU A 355 -16.36 -26.60 1.26
N MET A 356 -17.47 -26.31 0.59
CA MET A 356 -18.02 -24.95 0.48
C MET A 356 -18.43 -24.37 1.83
N GLU A 357 -19.02 -25.17 2.72
CA GLU A 357 -19.43 -24.72 4.05
C GLU A 357 -18.20 -24.41 4.93
N THR A 358 -17.14 -25.20 4.83
CA THR A 358 -15.86 -24.90 5.50
C THR A 358 -15.19 -23.64 4.95
N GLN A 359 -15.20 -23.46 3.62
CA GLN A 359 -14.67 -22.25 3.00
C GLN A 359 -15.46 -21.01 3.44
N ASN A 360 -16.78 -21.14 3.58
CA ASN A 360 -17.64 -20.07 4.07
C ASN A 360 -17.31 -19.72 5.54
N GLN A 361 -17.10 -20.72 6.39
CA GLN A 361 -16.70 -20.51 7.79
C GLN A 361 -15.35 -19.81 7.90
N ILE A 362 -14.37 -20.20 7.07
CA ILE A 362 -13.05 -19.57 6.99
C ILE A 362 -13.21 -18.10 6.58
N ASN A 363 -13.95 -17.84 5.50
CA ASN A 363 -14.20 -16.49 4.99
C ASN A 363 -14.91 -15.61 6.02
N SER A 364 -15.91 -16.15 6.72
CA SER A 364 -16.61 -15.46 7.82
C SER A 364 -15.65 -15.08 8.96
N ASN A 365 -14.76 -16.00 9.35
CA ASN A 365 -13.74 -15.73 10.37
C ASN A 365 -12.69 -14.71 9.91
N HIS A 366 -12.33 -14.70 8.62
CA HIS A 366 -11.45 -13.67 8.05
C HIS A 366 -12.14 -12.30 8.04
N LEU A 367 -13.41 -12.25 7.65
CA LEU A 367 -14.20 -11.01 7.64
C LEU A 367 -14.30 -10.43 9.04
N ARG A 368 -14.65 -11.24 10.04
CA ARG A 368 -14.73 -10.80 11.45
C ARG A 368 -13.39 -10.27 11.98
N ARG A 369 -12.25 -10.86 11.56
CA ARG A 369 -10.91 -10.35 11.92
C ARG A 369 -10.65 -8.97 11.28
N ALA A 370 -10.95 -8.83 10.00
CA ALA A 370 -10.82 -7.57 9.30
C ALA A 370 -11.71 -6.48 9.92
N GLU A 371 -12.95 -6.83 10.29
CA GLU A 371 -13.87 -5.91 11.00
C GLU A 371 -13.30 -5.44 12.35
N GLN A 372 -12.73 -6.36 13.15
CA GLN A 372 -12.10 -6.01 14.43
C GLN A 372 -10.87 -5.11 14.24
N GLU A 373 -10.06 -5.37 13.22
CA GLU A 373 -8.89 -4.54 12.90
C GLU A 373 -9.32 -3.13 12.45
N VAL A 374 -10.37 -3.03 11.63
CA VAL A 374 -10.95 -1.75 11.21
C VAL A 374 -11.44 -0.95 12.41
N VAL A 375 -12.13 -1.57 13.36
CA VAL A 375 -12.58 -0.90 14.60
C VAL A 375 -11.39 -0.41 15.43
N SER A 376 -10.38 -1.24 15.64
CA SER A 376 -9.16 -0.87 16.38
C SER A 376 -8.43 0.30 15.73
N LEU A 377 -8.31 0.30 14.40
CA LEU A 377 -7.70 1.40 13.64
C LEU A 377 -8.56 2.67 13.74
N GLN A 378 -9.88 2.56 13.68
CA GLN A 378 -10.79 3.70 13.87
C GLN A 378 -10.62 4.34 15.26
N ASP A 379 -10.57 3.54 16.32
CA ASP A 379 -10.34 4.04 17.68
C ASP A 379 -8.98 4.75 17.80
N LYS A 380 -7.94 4.17 17.17
CA LYS A 380 -6.60 4.79 17.16
C LYS A 380 -6.57 6.11 16.40
N VAL A 381 -7.29 6.20 15.28
CA VAL A 381 -7.46 7.46 14.52
C VAL A 381 -8.21 8.49 15.35
N GLN A 382 -9.27 8.12 16.05
CA GLN A 382 -10.02 9.03 16.92
C GLN A 382 -9.14 9.56 18.07
N TYR A 383 -8.39 8.68 18.72
CA TYR A 383 -7.46 9.06 19.78
C TYR A 383 -6.39 10.05 19.29
N LEU A 384 -5.70 9.74 18.18
CA LEU A 384 -4.68 10.62 17.61
C LEU A 384 -5.27 11.94 17.10
N SER A 385 -6.51 11.93 16.59
CA SER A 385 -7.21 13.15 16.19
C SER A 385 -7.50 14.05 17.38
N ALA A 386 -7.98 13.48 18.50
CA ALA A 386 -8.22 14.22 19.74
C ALA A 386 -6.90 14.79 20.31
N GLN A 387 -5.82 14.01 20.30
CA GLN A 387 -4.50 14.47 20.72
C GLN A 387 -4.00 15.64 19.86
N ASN A 388 -4.10 15.54 18.53
CA ASN A 388 -3.70 16.62 17.62
C ASN A 388 -4.52 17.89 17.84
N LYS A 389 -5.84 17.77 18.07
CA LYS A 389 -6.68 18.93 18.44
C LYS A 389 -6.18 19.58 19.73
N GLY A 390 -5.84 18.79 20.75
CA GLY A 390 -5.29 19.30 22.01
C GLY A 390 -3.97 20.06 21.81
N LEU A 391 -3.05 19.49 21.03
CA LEU A 391 -1.76 20.13 20.71
C LEU A 391 -1.93 21.42 19.90
N LEU A 392 -2.87 21.46 18.96
CA LEU A 392 -3.18 22.68 18.20
C LEU A 392 -3.72 23.80 19.10
N THR A 393 -4.59 23.47 20.07
CA THR A 393 -5.07 24.44 21.05
C THR A 393 -3.90 24.98 21.88
N GLN A 394 -3.03 24.12 22.40
CA GLN A 394 -1.84 24.53 23.15
C GLN A 394 -0.90 25.43 22.32
N LEU A 395 -0.68 25.10 21.05
CA LEU A 395 0.11 25.92 20.14
C LEU A 395 -0.51 27.31 19.93
N SER A 396 -1.84 27.38 19.79
CA SER A 396 -2.55 28.65 19.64
C SER A 396 -2.45 29.53 20.89
N GLU A 397 -2.56 28.92 22.08
CA GLU A 397 -2.40 29.62 23.36
C GLU A 397 -0.97 30.12 23.56
N ALA A 398 0.04 29.30 23.21
CA ALA A 398 1.43 29.70 23.26
C ALA A 398 1.72 30.89 22.34
N LYS A 399 1.20 30.87 21.11
CA LYS A 399 1.31 32.01 20.17
C LYS A 399 0.65 33.28 20.71
N ARG A 400 -0.52 33.16 21.34
CA ARG A 400 -1.21 34.30 21.98
C ARG A 400 -0.37 34.89 23.11
N LYS A 401 0.16 34.04 23.99
CA LYS A 401 1.06 34.47 25.09
C LYS A 401 2.32 35.14 24.57
N GLN A 402 2.92 34.62 23.51
CA GLN A 402 4.09 35.23 22.87
C GLN A 402 3.77 36.65 22.36
N ALA A 403 2.64 36.82 21.67
CA ALA A 403 2.21 38.14 21.18
C ALA A 403 1.95 39.14 22.33
N GLU A 404 1.37 38.69 23.45
CA GLU A 404 1.20 39.52 24.64
C GLU A 404 2.54 39.98 25.24
N ILE A 405 3.52 39.08 25.34
CA ILE A 405 4.86 39.41 25.84
C ILE A 405 5.57 40.38 24.89
N GLU A 406 5.47 40.18 23.59
CA GLU A 406 6.05 41.10 22.59
C GLU A 406 5.41 42.50 22.66
N CYS A 407 4.11 42.60 22.92
CA CYS A 407 3.43 43.89 23.11
C CYS A 407 3.93 44.60 24.38
N LYS A 408 4.00 43.89 25.50
CA LYS A 408 4.54 44.43 26.77
C LYS A 408 5.99 44.91 26.63
N ASN A 409 6.84 44.13 25.97
CA ASN A 409 8.23 44.53 25.73
C ASN A 409 8.31 45.81 24.88
N LYS A 410 7.46 45.97 23.85
CA LYS A 410 7.40 47.21 23.05
C LYS A 410 6.93 48.40 23.88
N GLU A 411 5.93 48.21 24.74
CA GLU A 411 5.44 49.25 25.67
C GLU A 411 6.54 49.69 26.64
N GLU A 412 7.27 48.75 27.26
CA GLU A 412 8.38 49.05 28.16
C GLU A 412 9.50 49.82 27.45
N VAL A 413 9.88 49.41 26.24
CA VAL A 413 10.88 50.12 25.43
C VAL A 413 10.41 51.54 25.08
N MET A 414 9.14 51.72 24.73
CA MET A 414 8.59 53.07 24.48
C MET A 414 8.60 53.93 25.75
N ALA A 415 8.25 53.37 26.91
CA ALA A 415 8.28 54.08 28.18
C ALA A 415 9.70 54.52 28.58
N VAL A 416 10.72 53.71 28.31
CA VAL A 416 12.13 54.10 28.49
C VAL A 416 12.50 55.27 27.58
N ARG A 417 12.16 55.20 26.29
CA ARG A 417 12.44 56.28 25.32
C ARG A 417 11.76 57.60 25.67
N LEU A 418 10.52 57.56 26.16
CA LEU A 418 9.82 58.76 26.61
C LEU A 418 10.54 59.42 27.80
N ARG A 419 10.94 58.62 28.81
CA ARG A 419 11.72 59.13 29.95
C ARG A 419 13.07 59.72 29.53
N GLU A 420 13.75 59.10 28.57
CA GLU A 420 15.00 59.64 28.01
C GLU A 420 14.76 60.97 27.28
N ALA A 421 13.69 61.07 26.49
CA ALA A 421 13.32 62.31 25.81
C ALA A 421 12.98 63.44 26.79
N ASP A 422 12.22 63.15 27.85
CA ASP A 422 11.90 64.11 28.91
C ASP A 422 13.17 64.60 29.63
N SER A 423 14.11 63.69 29.91
CA SER A 423 15.41 64.03 30.50
C SER A 423 16.24 64.92 29.58
N ILE A 424 16.31 64.61 28.28
CA ILE A 424 17.01 65.44 27.28
C ILE A 424 16.38 66.84 27.19
N ALA A 425 15.04 66.93 27.20
CA ALA A 425 14.34 68.21 27.19
C ALA A 425 14.65 69.05 28.44
N ALA A 426 14.62 68.44 29.63
CA ALA A 426 14.97 69.12 30.88
C ALA A 426 16.44 69.60 30.88
N VAL A 427 17.37 68.79 30.37
CA VAL A 427 18.78 69.20 30.21
C VAL A 427 18.90 70.39 29.26
N ALA A 428 18.17 70.39 28.15
CA ALA A 428 18.17 71.50 27.20
C ALA A 428 17.61 72.79 27.82
N GLU A 429 16.53 72.71 28.61
CA GLU A 429 15.98 73.86 29.35
C GLU A 429 16.99 74.41 30.37
N LEU A 430 17.65 73.55 31.14
CA LEU A 430 18.69 73.96 32.08
C LEU A 430 19.88 74.61 31.38
N GLN A 431 20.32 74.06 30.24
CA GLN A 431 21.37 74.66 29.42
C GLN A 431 20.98 76.04 28.91
N GLN A 432 19.72 76.22 28.51
CA GLN A 432 19.20 77.51 28.08
C GLN A 432 19.20 78.53 29.24
N HIS A 433 18.74 78.15 30.43
CA HIS A 433 18.81 79.00 31.62
C HIS A 433 20.24 79.36 32.03
N ILE A 434 21.18 78.40 31.97
CA ILE A 434 22.59 78.66 32.23
C ILE A 434 23.12 79.70 31.23
N ALA A 435 22.84 79.55 29.94
CA ALA A 435 23.26 80.52 28.93
C ALA A 435 22.65 81.91 29.16
N GLU A 436 21.38 81.99 29.56
CA GLU A 436 20.70 83.25 29.92
C GLU A 436 21.36 83.94 31.13
N LEU A 437 21.72 83.16 32.17
CA LEU A 437 22.44 83.67 33.35
C LEU A 437 23.87 84.09 33.01
N GLU A 438 24.59 83.31 32.19
CA GLU A 438 25.94 83.65 31.72
C GLU A 438 25.98 84.95 30.90
N ILE A 439 24.89 85.30 30.21
CA ILE A 439 24.73 86.59 29.52
C ILE A 439 24.47 87.74 30.53
N GLN A 440 23.94 87.47 31.72
CA GLN A 440 23.70 88.47 32.78
C GLN A 440 24.94 88.73 33.65
N VAL A 441 25.80 87.72 33.86
CA VAL A 441 27.05 87.83 34.65
C VAL A 441 28.05 88.94 34.21
N PRO A 442 28.15 89.37 32.93
CA PRO A 442 29.03 90.48 32.54
C PRO A 442 28.61 91.82 33.16
N TYR A 443 27.38 91.97 33.66
CA TYR A 443 26.88 93.21 34.25
C TYR A 443 27.12 93.35 35.76
N GLU A 444 27.27 92.26 36.53
CA GLU A 444 27.57 92.36 37.97
C GLU A 444 29.08 92.38 38.29
N ASN A 445 29.91 91.67 37.52
CA ASN A 445 31.37 91.72 37.70
C ASN A 445 32.02 93.02 37.16
N SER A 446 31.27 93.83 36.41
CA SER A 446 31.72 95.16 35.97
C SER A 446 31.45 96.26 37.02
N GLU A 447 30.66 96.02 38.08
CA GLU A 447 30.51 96.99 39.19
C GLU A 447 31.56 96.83 40.30
N VAL A 448 32.16 95.64 40.50
CA VAL A 448 33.16 95.44 41.58
C VAL A 448 34.59 95.79 41.17
N HIS A 449 34.88 95.99 39.88
CA HIS A 449 36.19 96.48 39.41
C HIS A 449 36.27 98.00 39.17
N VAL A 450 35.27 98.78 39.61
CA VAL A 450 35.29 100.26 39.47
C VAL A 450 35.36 101.00 40.83
N LYS A 451 35.52 100.32 41.97
CA LYS A 451 35.77 100.97 43.28
C LYS A 451 36.95 100.39 44.06
N ILE A 452 38.15 100.48 43.47
CA ILE A 452 39.38 100.83 44.18
C ILE A 452 40.07 101.93 43.37
N VAL A 453 39.52 103.15 43.50
CA VAL A 453 40.21 104.42 43.77
C VAL A 453 39.35 105.15 44.79
#